data_AF-A0A6G9YIP7-F1
#
_entry.id   AF-A0A6G9YIP7-F1
#
_cell.length_a   1.000
_cell.length_b   1.000
_cell.length_c   1.000
_cell.angle_alpha   90.00
_cell.angle_beta   90.00
_cell.angle_gamma   90.00
#
_symmetry.space_group_name_H-M   'P 1'
#
loop_
_entity.id
_entity.type
_entity.pdbx_description
1 polymer ?
#
loop_
_entity_poly.entity_id
_entity_poly.type
_entity_poly.pdbx_seq_one_letter_code
_entity_poly.pdbx_strand_id
1 'polypeptide(L)'
;MTGGLSIWHWLIIAAVFVLFFGAKRMPDAARSLGKSMRIFKSEVTQMQSESTAPAPAPTQQPQQELPVAQPEQPTLTKPQSEPKSV
;
A
#
# COMPACT_ATOMS: atom_id res chain seq x y z
N MET A 1 33.03 20.47 17.81
CA MET A 1 32.18 19.28 17.91
C MET A 1 30.92 19.54 17.08
N THR A 2 31.04 19.31 15.77
CA THR A 2 30.09 19.74 14.73
C THR A 2 28.83 18.89 14.79
N GLY A 3 27.78 19.46 15.40
CA GLY A 3 26.48 18.84 15.52
C GLY A 3 25.86 18.57 14.15
N GLY A 4 25.37 17.33 14.00
CA GLY A 4 24.30 16.97 13.08
C GLY A 4 24.55 17.32 11.62
N LEU A 5 25.17 16.39 10.89
CA LEU A 5 25.12 16.29 9.43
C LEU A 5 23.77 16.78 8.92
N SER A 6 23.76 18.00 8.37
CA SER A 6 22.53 18.71 8.04
C SER A 6 21.65 17.84 7.16
N ILE A 7 20.34 17.93 7.32
CA ILE A 7 19.32 17.26 6.47
C ILE A 7 19.66 17.36 4.98
N TRP A 8 20.31 18.45 4.56
CA TRP A 8 20.86 18.64 3.22
C TRP A 8 21.82 17.52 2.75
N HIS A 9 22.72 17.04 3.61
CA HIS A 9 23.64 15.94 3.28
C HIS A 9 22.90 14.63 3.03
N TRP A 10 21.89 14.32 3.84
CA TRP A 10 21.06 13.13 3.65
C TRP A 10 20.27 13.18 2.33
N LEU A 11 19.79 14.36 1.92
CA LEU A 11 19.15 14.53 0.61
C LEU A 11 20.12 14.26 -0.55
N ILE A 12 21.38 14.69 -0.47
CA ILE A 12 22.39 14.37 -1.50
C ILE A 12 22.58 12.85 -1.60
N ILE A 13 22.77 12.18 -0.46
CA ILE A 13 23.02 10.74 -0.43
C ILE A 13 21.82 9.99 -1.03
N ALA A 14 20.60 10.37 -0.67
CA ALA A 14 19.38 9.81 -1.24
C ALA A 14 19.30 10.03 -2.76
N ALA A 15 19.64 11.24 -3.25
CA ALA A 15 19.64 11.55 -4.67
C ALA A 15 20.67 10.69 -5.45
N VAL A 16 21.90 10.57 -4.94
CA VAL A 16 22.94 9.72 -5.55
C VAL A 16 22.53 8.25 -5.52
N PHE A 17 21.95 7.77 -4.42
CA PHE A 17 21.49 6.40 -4.28
C PHE A 17 20.37 6.08 -5.29
N VAL A 18 19.41 7.00 -5.45
CA VAL A 18 18.34 6.87 -6.46
C VAL A 18 18.89 6.91 -7.89
N LEU A 19 19.94 7.69 -8.15
CA LEU A 19 20.58 7.71 -9.46
C LEU A 19 21.28 6.38 -9.80
N PHE A 20 21.95 5.77 -8.82
CA PHE A 20 22.63 4.47 -8.99
C PHE A 20 21.67 3.28 -9.04
N PHE A 21 20.72 3.21 -8.12
CA PHE A 21 19.77 2.08 -8.02
C PHE A 21 18.56 2.26 -8.94
N GLY A 22 18.28 3.48 -9.40
CA GLY A 22 17.11 3.85 -10.18
C GLY A 22 15.88 4.15 -9.32
N ALA A 23 15.11 5.16 -9.73
CA ALA A 23 13.91 5.65 -9.03
C ALA A 23 12.82 4.60 -8.78
N LYS A 24 12.82 3.50 -9.53
CA LYS A 24 11.81 2.44 -9.45
C LYS A 24 12.21 1.27 -8.52
N ARG A 25 13.51 1.06 -8.27
CA ARG A 25 14.01 -0.10 -7.48
C ARG A 25 14.07 0.18 -5.99
N MET A 26 14.43 1.39 -5.57
CA MET A 26 14.46 1.78 -4.16
C MET A 26 13.08 1.70 -3.47
N PRO A 27 11.99 2.24 -4.04
CA PRO A 27 10.67 2.14 -3.40
C PRO A 27 10.10 0.71 -3.44
N ASP A 28 10.42 -0.07 -4.48
CA ASP A 28 9.93 -1.44 -4.63
C ASP A 28 10.62 -2.40 -3.62
N ALA A 29 11.94 -2.27 -3.48
CA ALA A 29 12.71 -2.97 -2.45
C ALA A 29 12.28 -2.52 -1.04
N ALA A 30 12.11 -1.22 -0.80
CA ALA A 30 11.64 -0.73 0.49
C ALA A 30 10.23 -1.23 0.83
N ARG A 31 9.32 -1.32 -0.15
CA ARG A 31 7.96 -1.87 0.04
C ARG A 31 7.97 -3.36 0.34
N SER A 32 8.74 -4.16 -0.40
CA SER A 32 8.85 -5.61 -0.16
C SER A 32 9.51 -5.91 1.19
N LEU A 33 10.61 -5.22 1.50
CA LEU A 33 11.29 -5.31 2.81
C LEU A 33 10.38 -4.83 3.95
N GLY A 34 9.62 -3.76 3.75
CA GLY A 34 8.65 -3.25 4.73
C GLY A 34 7.53 -4.24 5.01
N LYS A 35 7.05 -4.97 3.99
CA LYS A 35 6.02 -6.00 4.16
C LYS A 35 6.55 -7.18 4.98
N SER A 36 7.76 -7.65 4.69
CA SER A 36 8.42 -8.72 5.47
C SER A 36 8.73 -8.27 6.90
N MET A 37 9.19 -7.02 7.08
CA MET A 37 9.52 -6.48 8.40
C MET A 37 8.26 -6.27 9.26
N ARG A 38 7.11 -5.93 8.66
CA ARG A 38 5.83 -5.85 9.38
C ARG A 38 5.41 -7.20 9.95
N ILE A 39 5.52 -8.26 9.15
CA ILE A 39 5.20 -9.63 9.59
C ILE A 39 6.12 -10.03 10.73
N PHE A 40 7.43 -9.86 10.56
CA PHE A 40 8.40 -10.14 11.62
C PHE A 40 8.16 -9.32 12.90
N LYS A 41 7.84 -8.02 12.76
CA LYS A 41 7.51 -7.15 13.89
C LYS A 41 6.28 -7.66 14.64
N SER A 42 5.23 -8.06 13.94
CA SER A 42 4.01 -8.61 14.55
C SER A 42 4.28 -9.89 15.34
N GLU A 43 5.03 -10.83 14.76
CA GLU A 43 5.43 -12.07 15.44
C GLU A 43 6.28 -11.79 16.68
N VAL A 44 7.28 -10.90 16.57
CA VAL A 44 8.16 -10.51 17.68
C VAL A 44 7.39 -9.77 18.77
N THR A 45 6.48 -8.86 18.40
CA THR A 45 5.62 -8.16 19.36
C THR A 45 4.68 -9.12 20.07
N GLN A 46 4.13 -10.13 19.39
CA GLN A 46 3.29 -11.16 20.01
C GLN A 46 4.07 -11.99 21.04
N MET A 47 5.33 -12.36 20.73
CA MET A 47 6.20 -13.01 21.71
C MET A 47 6.50 -12.11 22.92
N GLN A 48 6.66 -10.80 22.70
CA GLN A 48 6.87 -9.83 23.78
C GLN A 48 5.61 -9.61 24.62
N SER A 49 4.43 -9.59 23.99
CA SER A 49 3.13 -9.42 24.64
C SER A 49 2.64 -10.67 25.37
N GLU A 50 3.02 -11.88 24.95
CA GLU A 50 2.78 -13.09 25.75
C GLU A 50 3.55 -13.07 27.09
N SER A 51 4.60 -12.26 27.21
CA SER A 51 5.30 -12.02 28.49
C SER A 51 4.65 -10.92 29.36
N THR A 52 3.61 -10.21 28.89
CA THR A 52 2.88 -9.18 29.66
C THR A 52 1.46 -8.99 29.06
N ALA A 53 0.44 -9.45 29.79
CA ALA A 53 -0.98 -9.54 29.43
C ALA A 53 -1.58 -8.39 28.56
N PRO A 54 -2.62 -8.68 27.72
CA PRO A 54 -2.83 -8.04 26.42
C PRO A 54 -3.67 -6.76 26.41
N ALA A 55 -3.43 -5.89 25.41
CA ALA A 55 -4.34 -4.81 24.99
C ALA A 55 -4.91 -5.12 23.58
N PRO A 56 -6.19 -4.77 23.28
CA PRO A 56 -6.80 -5.05 21.98
C PRO A 56 -6.16 -4.21 20.86
N ALA A 57 -5.70 -4.87 19.80
CA ALA A 57 -5.17 -4.18 18.62
C ALA A 57 -6.32 -3.66 17.72
N PRO A 58 -6.21 -2.44 17.17
CA PRO A 58 -7.20 -1.91 16.24
C PRO A 58 -7.11 -2.60 14.88
N THR A 59 -8.24 -3.11 14.42
CA THR A 59 -8.47 -3.69 13.10
C THR A 59 -8.24 -2.64 12.00
N GLN A 60 -7.05 -2.60 11.41
CA GLN A 60 -6.81 -1.86 10.16
C GLN A 60 -7.14 -2.76 8.98
N GLN A 61 -8.40 -2.69 8.53
CA GLN A 61 -8.85 -3.19 7.25
C GLN A 61 -8.32 -2.26 6.13
N PRO A 62 -7.67 -2.76 5.07
CA PRO A 62 -7.52 -2.01 3.83
C PRO A 62 -8.88 -2.00 3.12
N GLN A 63 -9.73 -1.02 3.44
CA GLN A 63 -10.90 -0.72 2.64
C GLN A 63 -10.49 0.25 1.53
N GLN A 64 -10.28 -0.28 0.33
CA GLN A 64 -10.50 0.38 -0.96
C GLN A 64 -10.38 -0.64 -2.09
N GLU A 65 -11.32 -1.60 -2.10
CA GLU A 65 -11.84 -2.14 -3.34
C GLU A 65 -13.12 -1.32 -3.61
N LEU A 66 -13.09 -0.47 -4.62
CA LEU A 66 -14.27 0.20 -5.15
C LEU A 66 -14.73 -0.61 -6.38
N PRO A 67 -15.74 -1.48 -6.26
CA PRO A 67 -16.64 -1.71 -7.38
C PRO A 67 -17.45 -0.43 -7.63
N VAL A 68 -16.94 0.45 -8.49
CA VAL A 68 -17.74 1.55 -9.03
C VAL A 68 -18.79 0.95 -9.98
N ALA A 69 -20.00 0.85 -9.44
CA ALA A 69 -21.28 1.11 -10.09
C ALA A 69 -21.55 0.48 -11.48
N GLN A 70 -22.30 -0.63 -11.47
CA GLN A 70 -23.41 -0.80 -12.42
C GLN A 70 -24.68 -0.42 -11.64
N PRO A 71 -25.38 0.64 -12.07
CA PRO A 71 -26.44 0.46 -13.04
C PRO A 71 -26.43 1.55 -14.12
N GLU A 72 -26.09 1.17 -15.35
CA GLU A 72 -26.44 1.98 -16.51
C GLU A 72 -27.94 1.80 -16.81
N GLN A 73 -28.78 2.63 -16.20
CA GLN A 73 -30.06 3.03 -16.80
C GLN A 73 -30.25 4.54 -16.61
N PRO A 74 -30.22 5.27 -17.73
CA PRO A 74 -31.37 6.08 -18.12
C PRO A 74 -31.84 5.71 -19.54
N THR A 75 -32.96 5.01 -19.59
CA THR A 75 -34.12 5.19 -20.48
C THR A 75 -34.01 6.19 -21.67
N LEU A 76 -34.37 5.68 -22.86
CA LEU A 76 -34.91 6.33 -24.09
C LEU A 76 -33.95 6.75 -25.22
N THR A 77 -33.73 5.82 -26.16
CA THR A 77 -34.00 5.97 -27.61
C THR A 77 -34.13 4.54 -28.20
N LYS A 78 -35.28 3.88 -28.03
CA LYS A 78 -36.29 3.54 -29.06
C LYS A 78 -35.78 2.61 -30.19
N PRO A 79 -36.66 1.81 -30.80
CA PRO A 79 -37.24 0.52 -30.40
C PRO A 79 -36.82 -0.60 -31.40
N GLN A 80 -37.28 -1.84 -31.21
CA GLN A 80 -37.49 -2.82 -32.32
C GLN A 80 -36.19 -3.31 -33.00
N SER A 81 -35.77 -4.56 -33.05
CA SER A 81 -36.38 -5.89 -33.21
C SER A 81 -35.13 -6.77 -33.29
N GLU A 82 -35.01 -7.90 -32.61
CA GLU A 82 -35.30 -9.21 -33.21
C GLU A 82 -34.70 -10.21 -32.22
N PRO A 83 -35.51 -11.11 -31.63
CA PRO A 83 -35.30 -12.48 -32.05
C PRO A 83 -36.65 -13.17 -32.18
N LYS A 84 -37.04 -13.49 -33.41
CA LYS A 84 -38.03 -14.53 -33.60
C LYS A 84 -37.63 -15.41 -34.77
N SER A 85 -37.32 -16.65 -34.38
CA SER A 85 -37.53 -17.87 -35.15
C SER A 85 -36.62 -18.10 -36.35
N VAL A 86 -35.73 -19.09 -36.23
CA VAL A 86 -35.99 -20.48 -36.66
C VAL A 86 -34.91 -21.40 -36.11
#